data_AF-A0A5C6MZ71-F1
#
_entry.id   AF-A0A5C6MZ71-F1
#
_cell.length_a   1.000
_cell.length_b   1.000
_cell.length_c   1.000
_cell.angle_alpha   90.00
_cell.angle_beta   90.00
_cell.angle_gamma   90.00
#
_symmetry.space_group_name_H-M   'P 1'
#
loop_
_entity.id
_entity.type
_entity.pdbx_description
1 polymer ?
#
loop_
_entity_poly.entity_id
_entity_poly.type
_entity_poly.pdbx_seq_one_letter_code
_entity_poly.pdbx_strand_id
1 'polypeptide(L)'
;MLVNSCQEGAVLFCLLGGSNVIYRVALCFVLKKNQNERQEDENDRARKKKTKIRSAVAKRSPLSLLESSSGSKEVKKARVDEPKAGAVTPGDSVQRDEVVQLYKLQMPEDLFHLWEFCKELHPTTPAVYALDATLGLKLVGPFEILSGAHKASKKSVPNLHLHWRFFYDPPEFQTILLGNQATQHHIGYYRDNPDSLPSFVGENEAKKGYIITQMGDNVFAAVLLHLLKRKKERDVKKAGAETLEKLEGQLRERAGTLGLSLDQKSKAMKQRDRKVVTKTFHSAGIVVPVDKNDVGYRELPQTDAGLKKICKAIVEANSDEERIKAFGPIQEMITFVQFANDECDYGMGYELGIDLFCYGSHYFHKVIRQVLPMAYSLLNRNLFGEILESHLSKRSHDDLDQLSS
;
A
#
# COMPACT_ATOMS: atom_id res chain seq x y z
N MET A 1 -37.25 -31.92 3.88
CA MET A 1 -36.55 -32.64 4.97
C MET A 1 -35.37 -31.80 5.49
N LEU A 2 -35.63 -30.61 6.04
CA LEU A 2 -34.61 -29.72 6.61
C LEU A 2 -35.25 -28.78 7.64
N VAL A 3 -36.12 -29.33 8.49
CA VAL A 3 -36.79 -28.60 9.59
C VAL A 3 -36.41 -29.15 10.97
N ASN A 4 -35.66 -30.27 11.05
CA ASN A 4 -35.40 -30.94 12.33
C ASN A 4 -34.03 -30.68 12.98
N SER A 5 -33.11 -29.93 12.37
CA SER A 5 -31.77 -29.74 12.96
C SER A 5 -31.69 -28.60 13.99
N CYS A 6 -32.68 -27.72 14.09
CA CYS A 6 -32.66 -26.61 15.06
C CYS A 6 -33.27 -26.95 16.43
N GLN A 7 -34.03 -28.04 16.56
CA GLN A 7 -34.65 -28.43 17.83
C GLN A 7 -33.72 -29.30 18.70
N GLU A 8 -32.76 -30.01 18.12
CA GLU A 8 -31.86 -30.89 18.89
C GLU A 8 -30.80 -30.13 19.70
N GLY A 9 -30.40 -28.93 19.27
CA GLY A 9 -29.45 -28.08 20.01
C GLY A 9 -30.05 -27.40 21.24
N ALA A 10 -31.37 -27.18 21.28
CA ALA A 10 -32.04 -26.49 22.38
C ALA A 10 -32.37 -27.43 23.55
N VAL A 11 -32.53 -28.74 23.30
CA VAL A 11 -32.87 -29.72 24.34
C VAL A 11 -31.64 -30.13 25.17
N LEU A 12 -30.42 -29.98 24.62
CA LEU A 12 -29.19 -30.31 25.36
C LEU A 12 -28.81 -29.26 26.42
N PHE A 13 -29.40 -28.06 26.37
CA PHE A 13 -29.04 -26.97 27.31
C PHE A 13 -29.86 -26.99 28.62
N CYS A 14 -30.98 -27.72 28.67
CA CYS A 14 -31.74 -27.87 29.92
C CYS A 14 -31.11 -28.85 30.92
N LEU A 15 -30.04 -29.56 30.56
CA LEU A 15 -29.42 -30.61 31.41
C LEU A 15 -28.08 -30.23 32.04
N LEU A 16 -27.50 -29.05 31.73
CA LEU A 16 -26.24 -28.61 32.34
C LEU A 16 -26.39 -27.20 32.90
N GLY A 17 -26.80 -27.14 34.17
CA GLY A 17 -26.88 -25.90 34.94
C GLY A 17 -25.54 -25.20 35.01
N GLY A 18 -25.44 -24.02 34.39
CA GLY A 18 -24.27 -23.16 34.45
C GLY A 18 -24.62 -21.71 34.12
N SER A 19 -24.67 -20.87 35.14
CA SER A 19 -24.87 -19.41 35.02
C SER A 19 -23.66 -18.75 34.39
N ASN A 20 -23.67 -18.53 33.07
CA ASN A 20 -22.60 -17.80 32.39
C ASN A 20 -23.17 -16.57 31.64
N VAL A 21 -22.93 -15.38 32.20
CA VAL A 21 -23.45 -14.08 31.73
C VAL A 21 -22.99 -13.76 30.30
N ILE A 22 -21.80 -14.23 29.92
CA ILE A 22 -21.20 -14.01 28.60
C ILE A 22 -22.03 -14.66 27.47
N TYR A 23 -22.53 -15.88 27.70
CA TYR A 23 -23.37 -16.59 26.72
C TYR A 23 -24.76 -15.95 26.57
N ARG A 24 -25.31 -15.36 27.64
CA ARG A 24 -26.58 -14.62 27.57
C ARG A 24 -26.45 -13.34 26.75
N VAL A 25 -25.32 -12.64 26.85
CA VAL A 25 -25.05 -11.45 26.03
C VAL A 25 -24.88 -11.84 24.57
N ALA A 26 -24.13 -12.90 24.27
CA ALA A 26 -23.95 -13.41 22.91
C ALA A 26 -25.28 -13.84 22.28
N LEU A 27 -26.13 -14.58 23.01
CA LEU A 27 -27.44 -15.01 22.52
C LEU A 27 -28.39 -13.83 22.30
N CYS A 28 -28.40 -12.82 23.19
CA CYS A 28 -29.17 -11.59 22.99
C CYS A 28 -28.72 -10.83 21.73
N PHE A 29 -27.42 -10.81 21.44
CA PHE A 29 -26.88 -10.12 20.27
C PHE A 29 -27.27 -10.84 18.97
N VAL A 30 -27.18 -12.17 18.94
CA VAL A 30 -27.63 -13.00 17.79
C VAL A 30 -29.12 -12.84 17.55
N LEU A 31 -29.94 -12.84 18.60
CA LEU A 31 -31.38 -12.64 18.47
C LEU A 31 -31.72 -11.24 17.94
N LYS A 32 -30.98 -10.21 18.35
CA LYS A 32 -31.18 -8.83 17.89
C LYS A 32 -30.72 -8.63 16.44
N LYS A 33 -29.62 -9.29 16.02
CA LYS A 33 -29.17 -9.32 14.62
C LYS A 33 -30.22 -9.99 13.72
N ASN A 34 -30.76 -11.14 14.13
CA ASN A 34 -31.81 -11.85 13.40
C ASN A 34 -33.17 -11.11 13.36
N GLN A 35 -33.40 -10.14 14.26
CA GLN A 35 -34.58 -9.27 14.21
C GLN A 35 -34.36 -8.11 13.23
N ASN A 36 -33.17 -7.49 13.22
CA ASN A 36 -32.83 -6.43 12.28
C ASN A 36 -32.82 -6.93 10.83
N GLU A 37 -32.24 -8.10 10.56
CA GLU A 37 -32.22 -8.72 9.22
C GLU A 37 -33.63 -9.00 8.70
N ARG A 38 -34.53 -9.49 9.56
CA ARG A 38 -35.95 -9.69 9.20
C ARG A 38 -36.67 -8.38 8.87
N GLN A 39 -36.31 -7.29 9.55
CA GLN A 39 -36.93 -5.99 9.35
C GLN A 39 -36.40 -5.28 8.09
N GLU A 40 -35.13 -5.50 7.73
CA GLU A 40 -34.58 -5.07 6.44
C GLU A 40 -35.22 -5.81 5.26
N ASP A 41 -35.39 -7.13 5.36
CA ASP A 41 -36.09 -7.93 4.34
C ASP A 41 -37.53 -7.46 4.10
N GLU A 42 -38.24 -7.08 5.17
CA GLU A 42 -39.62 -6.58 5.09
C GLU A 42 -39.69 -5.19 4.44
N ASN A 43 -38.74 -4.30 4.78
CA ASN A 43 -38.59 -2.99 4.16
C ASN A 43 -38.23 -3.09 2.67
N ASP A 44 -37.39 -4.06 2.29
CA ASP A 44 -36.95 -4.25 0.92
C ASP A 44 -38.06 -4.85 0.04
N ARG A 45 -38.88 -5.75 0.60
CA ARG A 45 -40.14 -6.20 -0.01
C ARG A 45 -41.13 -5.06 -0.21
N ALA A 46 -41.28 -4.17 0.77
CA ALA A 46 -42.15 -2.99 0.66
C ALA A 46 -41.66 -2.00 -0.43
N ARG A 47 -40.34 -1.82 -0.56
CA ARG A 47 -39.72 -0.97 -1.60
C ARG A 47 -39.94 -1.54 -3.00
N LYS A 48 -39.75 -2.85 -3.18
CA LYS A 48 -40.03 -3.57 -4.45
C LYS A 48 -41.50 -3.47 -4.86
N LYS A 49 -42.43 -3.49 -3.90
CA LYS A 49 -43.88 -3.32 -4.16
C LYS A 49 -44.22 -1.90 -4.64
N LYS A 50 -43.59 -0.85 -4.08
CA LYS A 50 -43.76 0.55 -4.54
C LYS A 50 -43.19 0.80 -5.94
N THR A 51 -42.07 0.18 -6.31
CA THR A 51 -41.46 0.30 -7.65
C THR A 51 -42.30 -0.39 -8.74
N LYS A 52 -42.99 -1.49 -8.39
CA LYS A 52 -43.90 -2.19 -9.31
C LYS A 52 -45.18 -1.40 -9.61
N ILE A 53 -45.66 -0.59 -8.66
CA ILE A 53 -46.82 0.29 -8.86
C ILE A 53 -46.46 1.49 -9.76
N ARG A 54 -45.25 2.05 -9.64
CA ARG A 54 -44.79 3.18 -10.48
C ARG A 54 -44.53 2.79 -11.95
N SER A 55 -44.11 1.55 -12.22
CA SER A 55 -43.84 1.08 -13.59
C SER A 55 -45.10 0.69 -14.38
N ALA A 56 -46.25 0.52 -13.73
CA ALA A 56 -47.52 0.23 -14.40
C ALA A 56 -48.19 1.47 -15.03
N VAL A 57 -47.79 2.69 -14.64
CA VAL A 57 -48.44 3.95 -15.10
C VAL A 57 -47.78 4.53 -16.36
N ALA A 58 -46.60 4.05 -16.77
CA ALA A 58 -45.76 4.73 -17.77
C ALA A 58 -45.61 4.02 -19.13
N LYS A 59 -46.55 3.16 -19.55
CA LYS A 59 -46.51 2.53 -20.89
C LYS A 59 -47.81 2.72 -21.68
N ARG A 60 -47.86 3.81 -22.47
CA ARG A 60 -48.57 3.87 -23.77
C ARG A 60 -47.60 4.43 -24.81
N SER A 61 -47.46 3.66 -25.89
CA SER A 61 -46.58 3.69 -27.08
C SER A 61 -46.99 4.79 -28.10
N PRO A 62 -46.43 4.94 -29.35
CA PRO A 62 -45.62 3.96 -30.12
C PRO A 62 -44.49 4.42 -31.11
N LEU A 63 -43.66 3.40 -31.42
CA LEU A 63 -42.98 2.95 -32.65
C LEU A 63 -42.42 3.91 -33.72
N SER A 64 -41.19 3.60 -34.17
CA SER A 64 -40.87 3.34 -35.60
C SER A 64 -39.60 2.48 -35.78
N LEU A 65 -39.65 1.57 -36.77
CA LEU A 65 -38.67 0.57 -37.21
C LEU A 65 -37.45 1.14 -37.96
N LEU A 66 -36.33 0.39 -37.96
CA LEU A 66 -35.63 -0.07 -39.19
C LEU A 66 -34.50 -1.09 -38.86
N GLU A 67 -34.47 -2.17 -39.66
CA GLU A 67 -33.51 -3.28 -39.66
C GLU A 67 -32.25 -2.94 -40.49
N SER A 68 -31.10 -3.60 -40.20
CA SER A 68 -30.38 -4.45 -41.18
C SER A 68 -29.02 -5.00 -40.68
N SER A 69 -28.95 -6.33 -40.60
CA SER A 69 -27.88 -7.30 -40.95
C SER A 69 -26.37 -7.04 -40.75
N SER A 70 -25.79 -7.88 -39.88
CA SER A 70 -24.60 -8.76 -40.00
C SER A 70 -23.52 -8.57 -41.08
N GLY A 71 -22.24 -8.67 -40.65
CA GLY A 71 -21.10 -8.98 -41.53
C GLY A 71 -19.77 -9.10 -40.76
N SER A 72 -19.43 -10.32 -40.35
CA SER A 72 -18.16 -10.74 -39.74
C SER A 72 -17.01 -10.70 -40.74
N LYS A 73 -15.84 -10.13 -40.35
CA LYS A 73 -14.55 -10.41 -40.99
C LYS A 73 -13.43 -10.52 -39.96
N GLU A 74 -12.86 -11.72 -39.91
CA GLU A 74 -11.59 -12.04 -39.28
C GLU A 74 -10.46 -11.19 -39.86
N VAL A 75 -9.61 -10.64 -39.00
CA VAL A 75 -8.36 -9.98 -39.39
C VAL A 75 -7.19 -10.73 -38.77
N LYS A 76 -6.25 -11.07 -39.65
CA LYS A 76 -5.06 -11.88 -39.47
C LYS A 76 -4.13 -11.33 -38.39
N LYS A 77 -3.63 -12.24 -37.55
CA LYS A 77 -2.58 -12.05 -36.56
C LYS A 77 -1.28 -11.62 -37.25
N ALA A 78 -0.86 -10.36 -37.07
CA ALA A 78 0.48 -9.91 -37.37
C ALA A 78 1.39 -10.22 -36.17
N ARG A 79 2.54 -10.83 -36.47
CA ARG A 79 3.61 -11.20 -35.54
C ARG A 79 4.25 -9.89 -35.04
N VAL A 80 4.20 -9.66 -33.73
CA VAL A 80 4.89 -8.54 -33.08
C VAL A 80 6.31 -9.00 -32.82
N ASP A 81 7.29 -8.37 -33.46
CA ASP A 81 8.71 -8.55 -33.18
C ASP A 81 9.02 -7.97 -31.79
N GLU A 82 9.62 -8.79 -30.93
CA GLU A 82 10.17 -8.34 -29.65
C GLU A 82 11.34 -7.38 -29.87
N PRO A 83 11.46 -6.29 -29.10
CA PRO A 83 12.66 -5.46 -29.12
C PRO A 83 13.82 -6.25 -28.49
N LYS A 84 14.93 -6.33 -29.22
CA LYS A 84 16.18 -6.94 -28.77
C LYS A 84 16.63 -6.34 -27.43
N ALA A 85 16.64 -7.17 -26.39
CA ALA A 85 17.29 -6.87 -25.13
C ALA A 85 18.77 -6.52 -25.40
N GLY A 86 19.21 -5.36 -24.89
CA GLY A 86 20.63 -5.01 -24.85
C GLY A 86 21.40 -6.07 -24.08
N ALA A 87 22.57 -6.44 -24.59
CA ALA A 87 23.41 -7.46 -23.96
C ALA A 87 23.82 -7.02 -22.55
N VAL A 88 23.25 -7.67 -21.53
CA VAL A 88 23.65 -7.53 -20.13
C VAL A 88 25.05 -8.11 -20.00
N THR A 89 26.02 -7.34 -19.48
CA THR A 89 27.36 -7.89 -19.26
C THR A 89 27.33 -8.87 -18.08
N PRO A 90 28.17 -9.92 -18.06
CA PRO A 90 28.14 -10.93 -16.99
C PRO A 90 28.35 -10.38 -15.57
N GLY A 91 29.01 -9.22 -15.42
CA GLY A 91 29.18 -8.54 -14.13
C GLY A 91 27.89 -7.88 -13.65
N ASP A 92 27.09 -7.33 -14.56
CA ASP A 92 25.82 -6.67 -14.23
C ASP A 92 24.79 -7.69 -13.73
N SER A 93 24.72 -8.89 -14.32
CA SER A 93 23.76 -9.92 -13.89
C SER A 93 24.01 -10.38 -12.45
N VAL A 94 25.29 -10.50 -12.05
CA VAL A 94 25.65 -10.91 -10.67
C VAL A 94 25.22 -9.86 -9.65
N GLN A 95 25.41 -8.57 -9.95
CA GLN A 95 24.99 -7.49 -9.04
C GLN A 95 23.47 -7.37 -8.94
N ARG A 96 22.75 -7.60 -10.05
CA ARG A 96 21.27 -7.64 -10.05
C ARG A 96 20.76 -8.77 -9.16
N ASP A 97 21.33 -9.97 -9.29
CA ASP A 97 20.97 -11.12 -8.47
C ASP A 97 21.30 -10.89 -6.99
N GLU A 98 22.44 -10.26 -6.70
CA GLU A 98 22.86 -9.88 -5.34
C GLU A 98 21.83 -8.93 -4.69
N VAL A 99 21.33 -7.93 -5.41
CA VAL A 99 20.26 -7.02 -4.90
C VAL A 99 19.00 -7.81 -4.54
N VAL A 100 18.53 -8.69 -5.44
CA VAL A 100 17.31 -9.47 -5.24
C VAL A 100 17.47 -10.43 -4.06
N GLN A 101 18.62 -11.11 -3.96
CA GLN A 101 18.91 -12.04 -2.87
C GLN A 101 18.96 -11.33 -1.51
N LEU A 102 19.64 -10.18 -1.44
CA LEU A 102 19.84 -9.47 -0.18
C LEU A 102 18.56 -8.80 0.33
N TYR A 103 17.72 -8.27 -0.56
CA TYR A 103 16.42 -7.69 -0.19
C TYR A 103 15.27 -8.69 -0.20
N LYS A 104 15.45 -9.91 -0.73
CA LYS A 104 14.37 -10.89 -0.94
C LYS A 104 13.16 -10.30 -1.68
N LEU A 105 13.39 -9.35 -2.58
CA LEU A 105 12.37 -8.63 -3.34
C LEU A 105 12.80 -8.57 -4.80
N GLN A 106 11.87 -8.83 -5.71
CA GLN A 106 12.10 -8.61 -7.13
C GLN A 106 12.24 -7.10 -7.41
N MET A 107 13.22 -6.75 -8.24
CA MET A 107 13.48 -5.38 -8.65
C MET A 107 12.97 -5.13 -10.07
N PRO A 108 12.30 -4.00 -10.33
CA PRO A 108 11.83 -3.69 -11.68
C PRO A 108 13.00 -3.20 -12.55
N GLU A 109 12.90 -3.39 -13.87
CA GLU A 109 13.99 -3.07 -14.81
C GLU A 109 14.35 -1.58 -14.86
N ASP A 110 13.40 -0.69 -14.60
CA ASP A 110 13.62 0.76 -14.52
C ASP A 110 14.61 1.16 -13.41
N LEU A 111 14.73 0.37 -12.32
CA LEU A 111 15.80 0.54 -11.33
C LEU A 111 17.18 0.44 -12.00
N PHE A 112 17.41 -0.66 -12.74
CA PHE A 112 18.70 -0.92 -13.36
C PHE A 112 18.97 0.04 -14.52
N HIS A 113 17.93 0.39 -15.30
CA HIS A 113 18.08 1.41 -16.33
C HIS A 113 18.42 2.78 -15.77
N LEU A 114 17.87 3.17 -14.61
CA LEU A 114 18.26 4.42 -13.95
C LEU A 114 19.70 4.35 -13.47
N TRP A 115 20.14 3.20 -12.95
CA TRP A 115 21.54 3.02 -12.57
C TRP A 115 22.50 3.25 -13.74
N GLU A 116 22.24 2.63 -14.90
CA GLU A 116 23.03 2.85 -16.12
C GLU A 116 23.00 4.31 -16.55
N PHE A 117 21.81 4.93 -16.56
CA PHE A 117 21.67 6.34 -16.87
C PHE A 117 22.51 7.23 -15.93
N CYS A 118 22.50 6.98 -14.62
CA CYS A 118 23.30 7.73 -13.67
C CYS A 118 24.82 7.48 -13.81
N LYS A 119 25.24 6.28 -14.21
CA LYS A 119 26.66 5.99 -14.56
C LYS A 119 27.11 6.83 -15.75
N GLU A 120 26.28 7.00 -16.76
CA GLU A 120 26.61 7.86 -17.90
C GLU A 120 26.71 9.34 -17.52
N LEU A 121 25.86 9.81 -16.59
CA LEU A 121 25.94 11.19 -16.08
C LEU A 121 27.17 11.43 -15.22
N HIS A 122 27.55 10.47 -14.39
CA HIS A 122 28.67 10.60 -13.47
C HIS A 122 29.38 9.25 -13.22
N PRO A 123 30.39 8.86 -14.03
CA PRO A 123 30.96 7.51 -14.03
C PRO A 123 31.63 7.07 -12.71
N THR A 124 32.25 8.00 -11.98
CA THR A 124 33.08 7.64 -10.81
C THR A 124 32.24 7.30 -9.57
N THR A 125 31.24 8.11 -9.27
CA THR A 125 30.42 8.05 -8.04
C THR A 125 28.95 8.37 -8.34
N PRO A 126 28.30 7.58 -9.21
CA PRO A 126 26.95 7.86 -9.73
C PRO A 126 25.88 7.93 -8.64
N ALA A 127 25.98 7.09 -7.61
CA ALA A 127 24.98 7.04 -6.55
C ALA A 127 24.88 8.36 -5.76
N VAL A 128 26.04 9.01 -5.55
CA VAL A 128 26.15 10.21 -4.71
C VAL A 128 25.94 11.49 -5.52
N TYR A 129 26.48 11.58 -6.73
CA TYR A 129 26.60 12.87 -7.43
C TYR A 129 25.80 12.99 -8.74
N ALA A 130 25.29 11.90 -9.31
CA ALA A 130 24.64 11.97 -10.63
C ALA A 130 23.41 12.90 -10.65
N LEU A 131 22.63 12.92 -9.56
CA LEU A 131 21.42 13.73 -9.42
C LEU A 131 21.52 14.79 -8.31
N ASP A 132 22.54 14.77 -7.47
CA ASP A 132 22.63 15.61 -6.26
C ASP A 132 22.79 17.10 -6.59
N ALA A 133 23.75 17.45 -7.45
CA ALA A 133 23.99 18.85 -7.81
C ALA A 133 22.76 19.51 -8.47
N THR A 134 22.03 18.76 -9.29
CA THR A 134 20.91 19.28 -10.09
C THR A 134 19.57 19.18 -9.38
N LEU A 135 19.31 18.05 -8.70
CA LEU A 135 18.02 17.70 -8.11
C LEU A 135 18.05 17.57 -6.58
N GLY A 136 19.23 17.57 -5.97
CA GLY A 136 19.39 17.34 -4.54
C GLY A 136 18.99 15.91 -4.17
N LEU A 137 19.08 15.00 -5.13
CA LEU A 137 18.71 13.59 -4.97
C LEU A 137 19.95 12.70 -4.94
N LYS A 138 19.98 11.76 -4.00
CA LYS A 138 21.01 10.72 -3.89
C LYS A 138 20.38 9.35 -4.08
N LEU A 139 21.02 8.48 -4.85
CA LEU A 139 20.59 7.10 -5.03
C LEU A 139 21.08 6.26 -3.85
N VAL A 140 20.16 5.54 -3.22
CA VAL A 140 20.42 4.78 -1.99
C VAL A 140 19.75 3.41 -2.01
N GLY A 141 19.93 2.63 -0.95
CA GLY A 141 19.24 1.36 -0.75
C GLY A 141 19.71 0.33 -1.78
N PRO A 142 18.86 -0.15 -2.71
CA PRO A 142 19.28 -1.06 -3.78
C PRO A 142 20.45 -0.54 -4.63
N PHE A 143 20.54 0.78 -4.84
CA PHE A 143 21.64 1.36 -5.62
C PHE A 143 23.00 1.30 -4.90
N GLU A 144 23.01 1.29 -3.57
CA GLU A 144 24.24 1.11 -2.79
C GLU A 144 24.76 -0.33 -2.86
N ILE A 145 23.88 -1.29 -3.12
CA ILE A 145 24.27 -2.67 -3.41
C ILE A 145 24.88 -2.76 -4.82
N LEU A 146 24.26 -2.11 -5.81
CA LEU A 146 24.78 -2.02 -7.18
C LEU A 146 26.15 -1.32 -7.25
N SER A 147 26.38 -0.34 -6.39
CA SER A 147 27.69 0.33 -6.28
C SER A 147 28.73 -0.48 -5.50
N GLY A 148 28.32 -1.55 -4.82
CA GLY A 148 29.16 -2.38 -3.96
C GLY A 148 29.47 -1.76 -2.59
N ALA A 149 28.78 -0.69 -2.19
CA ALA A 149 29.03 0.01 -0.93
C ALA A 149 28.82 -0.88 0.31
N HIS A 150 27.91 -1.86 0.24
CA HIS A 150 27.67 -2.80 1.33
C HIS A 150 28.87 -3.70 1.64
N LYS A 151 29.76 -3.93 0.68
CA LYS A 151 30.96 -4.78 0.85
C LYS A 151 32.01 -4.13 1.76
N ALA A 152 31.94 -2.80 1.93
CA ALA A 152 32.79 -2.06 2.85
C ALA A 152 32.21 -1.97 4.28
N SER A 153 30.98 -2.47 4.50
CA SER A 153 30.34 -2.40 5.81
C SER A 153 31.05 -3.28 6.84
N LYS A 154 31.26 -2.75 8.04
CA LYS A 154 31.89 -3.47 9.16
C LYS A 154 30.92 -4.39 9.89
N LYS A 155 29.62 -4.30 9.64
CA LYS A 155 28.61 -5.18 10.23
C LYS A 155 28.60 -6.52 9.52
N SER A 156 28.62 -7.61 10.29
CA SER A 156 28.68 -8.97 9.75
C SER A 156 27.48 -9.33 8.86
N VAL A 157 26.28 -8.78 9.14
CA VAL A 157 25.10 -8.81 8.25
C VAL A 157 24.19 -7.61 8.58
N PRO A 158 24.20 -6.49 7.82
CA PRO A 158 23.26 -5.40 8.03
C PRO A 158 21.83 -5.84 7.64
N ASN A 159 20.82 -5.44 8.43
CA ASN A 159 19.42 -5.64 8.03
C ASN A 159 19.06 -4.56 6.99
N LEU A 160 19.18 -4.91 5.71
CA LEU A 160 18.93 -3.98 4.60
C LEU A 160 17.48 -3.51 4.53
N HIS A 161 16.52 -4.25 5.07
CA HIS A 161 15.15 -3.76 5.12
C HIS A 161 14.98 -2.54 6.04
N LEU A 162 15.91 -2.31 6.97
CA LEU A 162 15.94 -1.10 7.80
C LEU A 162 16.85 -0.01 7.23
N HIS A 163 17.64 -0.32 6.21
CA HIS A 163 18.50 0.65 5.56
C HIS A 163 17.67 1.67 4.80
N TRP A 164 17.78 2.94 5.20
CA TRP A 164 16.98 4.05 4.69
C TRP A 164 15.47 3.87 4.83
N ARG A 165 15.03 3.05 5.80
CA ARG A 165 13.62 2.95 6.17
C ARG A 165 13.27 4.07 7.14
N PHE A 166 12.51 5.05 6.68
CA PHE A 166 12.07 6.16 7.50
C PHE A 166 10.96 5.75 8.46
N PHE A 167 10.77 6.60 9.48
CA PHE A 167 9.83 6.36 10.56
C PHE A 167 8.42 5.97 10.07
N TYR A 168 7.92 6.61 9.01
CA TYR A 168 6.57 6.38 8.48
C TYR A 168 6.53 5.42 7.29
N ASP A 169 7.64 4.77 6.94
CA ASP A 169 7.68 3.85 5.80
C ASP A 169 7.06 2.51 6.20
N PRO A 170 5.86 2.19 5.68
CA PRO A 170 5.27 0.88 5.93
C PRO A 170 6.08 -0.19 5.17
N PRO A 171 5.94 -1.49 5.48
CA PRO A 171 6.72 -2.56 4.84
C PRO A 171 6.67 -2.58 3.30
N GLU A 172 5.57 -2.09 2.73
CA GLU A 172 5.33 -1.95 1.28
C GLU A 172 6.28 -0.95 0.62
N PHE A 173 6.76 0.03 1.39
CA PHE A 173 7.57 1.13 0.90
C PHE A 173 9.06 0.80 1.08
N GLN A 174 9.81 0.85 -0.03
CA GLN A 174 11.25 0.64 -0.07
C GLN A 174 11.92 1.88 -0.67
N THR A 175 12.62 2.64 0.16
CA THR A 175 13.38 3.83 -0.25
C THR A 175 14.46 3.49 -1.27
N ILE A 176 14.56 4.33 -2.31
CA ILE A 176 15.55 4.22 -3.38
C ILE A 176 16.25 5.55 -3.67
N LEU A 177 15.66 6.69 -3.29
CA LEU A 177 16.29 8.01 -3.40
C LEU A 177 16.08 8.82 -2.13
N LEU A 178 17.12 9.54 -1.71
CA LEU A 178 17.04 10.58 -0.67
C LEU A 178 16.98 11.96 -1.30
N GLY A 179 16.18 12.85 -0.74
CA GLY A 179 16.11 14.25 -1.11
C GLY A 179 16.51 15.18 0.02
N ASN A 180 15.70 16.21 0.25
CA ASN A 180 15.92 17.21 1.29
C ASN A 180 15.95 16.59 2.70
N GLN A 181 17.15 16.56 3.31
CA GLN A 181 17.36 16.04 4.66
C GLN A 181 16.60 16.82 5.75
N ALA A 182 16.36 18.13 5.56
CA ALA A 182 15.68 18.95 6.55
C ALA A 182 14.24 18.48 6.77
N THR A 183 13.56 18.03 5.72
CA THR A 183 12.20 17.47 5.78
C THR A 183 12.17 15.94 5.79
N GLN A 184 13.34 15.28 5.70
CA GLN A 184 13.47 13.86 5.44
C GLN A 184 12.67 13.45 4.19
N HIS A 185 12.79 14.24 3.12
CA HIS A 185 12.22 13.90 1.82
C HIS A 185 12.94 12.69 1.24
N HIS A 186 12.18 11.73 0.76
CA HIS A 186 12.70 10.52 0.15
C HIS A 186 11.65 9.92 -0.79
N ILE A 187 12.13 9.09 -1.71
CA ILE A 187 11.32 8.46 -2.76
C ILE A 187 11.59 6.96 -2.74
N GLY A 188 10.53 6.16 -2.87
CA GLY A 188 10.58 4.72 -2.72
C GLY A 188 9.61 3.98 -3.64
N TYR A 189 9.94 2.73 -3.93
CA TYR A 189 9.00 1.81 -4.56
C TYR A 189 7.92 1.36 -3.57
N TYR A 190 6.67 1.32 -4.01
CA TYR A 190 5.55 0.81 -3.22
C TYR A 190 5.07 -0.53 -3.79
N ARG A 191 5.09 -1.59 -2.98
CA ARG A 191 4.66 -2.96 -3.35
C ARG A 191 3.44 -3.37 -2.54
N ASP A 192 2.32 -3.66 -3.20
CA ASP A 192 1.13 -4.22 -2.54
C ASP A 192 1.38 -5.66 -2.01
N ASN A 193 2.31 -6.40 -2.62
CA ASN A 193 2.69 -7.76 -2.26
C ASN A 193 4.21 -7.93 -2.45
N PRO A 194 4.95 -8.57 -1.51
CA PRO A 194 6.41 -8.77 -1.63
C PRO A 194 6.82 -9.59 -2.87
N ASP A 195 5.98 -10.49 -3.34
CA ASP A 195 6.25 -11.37 -4.50
C ASP A 195 5.96 -10.68 -5.84
N SER A 196 5.43 -9.45 -5.81
CA SER A 196 5.10 -8.66 -7.00
C SER A 196 6.07 -7.50 -7.19
N LEU A 197 6.19 -7.05 -8.44
CA LEU A 197 6.89 -5.80 -8.74
C LEU A 197 6.17 -4.59 -8.12
N PRO A 198 6.88 -3.47 -7.89
CA PRO A 198 6.27 -2.24 -7.41
C PRO A 198 5.07 -1.81 -8.25
N SER A 199 4.01 -1.38 -7.58
CA SER A 199 2.80 -0.86 -8.23
C SER A 199 2.95 0.60 -8.64
N PHE A 200 3.80 1.34 -7.93
CA PHE A 200 4.19 2.71 -8.25
C PHE A 200 5.44 3.14 -7.48
N VAL A 201 5.95 4.34 -7.79
CA VAL A 201 6.95 5.06 -7.00
C VAL A 201 6.26 6.14 -6.19
N GLY A 202 6.54 6.26 -4.90
CA GLY A 202 5.94 7.26 -4.01
C GLY A 202 6.99 8.18 -3.38
N GLU A 203 6.58 9.38 -3.00
CA GLU A 203 7.38 10.31 -2.18
C GLU A 203 6.76 10.52 -0.79
N ASN A 204 7.61 10.70 0.23
CA ASN A 204 7.22 11.12 1.57
C ASN A 204 8.22 12.12 2.14
N GLU A 205 7.77 12.94 3.09
CA GLU A 205 8.61 13.82 3.92
C GLU A 205 8.38 13.44 5.39
N ALA A 206 9.23 12.58 5.93
CA ALA A 206 8.95 11.89 7.20
C ALA A 206 8.83 12.84 8.41
N LYS A 207 9.44 14.03 8.35
CA LYS A 207 9.26 15.06 9.38
C LYS A 207 7.92 15.81 9.29
N LYS A 208 7.24 15.76 8.15
CA LYS A 208 5.91 16.39 7.96
C LYS A 208 4.77 15.42 8.25
N GLY A 209 4.99 14.11 8.11
CA GLY A 209 4.03 13.09 8.49
C GLY A 209 4.08 11.85 7.59
N TYR A 210 2.97 11.11 7.57
CA TYR A 210 2.87 9.78 6.97
C TYR A 210 2.32 9.75 5.53
N ILE A 211 2.05 10.90 4.91
CA ILE A 211 1.42 10.93 3.58
C ILE A 211 2.40 10.47 2.52
N ILE A 212 2.01 9.46 1.74
CA ILE A 212 2.75 8.95 0.58
C ILE A 212 2.07 9.47 -0.68
N THR A 213 2.76 10.30 -1.45
CA THR A 213 2.25 10.85 -2.71
C THR A 213 2.76 10.03 -3.88
N GLN A 214 1.88 9.62 -4.79
CA GLN A 214 2.28 8.81 -5.95
C GLN A 214 2.96 9.67 -7.03
N MET A 215 4.08 9.15 -7.56
CA MET A 215 5.03 9.84 -8.43
C MET A 215 5.31 9.02 -9.70
N GLY A 216 4.26 8.52 -10.37
CA GLY A 216 4.39 7.66 -11.55
C GLY A 216 4.63 6.19 -11.20
N ASP A 217 4.66 5.34 -12.23
CA ASP A 217 4.78 3.89 -12.09
C ASP A 217 6.21 3.36 -12.27
N ASN A 218 7.17 4.25 -12.48
CA ASN A 218 8.58 3.94 -12.63
C ASN A 218 9.45 5.10 -12.12
N VAL A 219 10.72 4.83 -11.83
CA VAL A 219 11.62 5.80 -11.21
C VAL A 219 12.00 6.96 -12.14
N PHE A 220 11.99 6.77 -13.46
CA PHE A 220 12.22 7.87 -14.42
C PHE A 220 11.09 8.91 -14.33
N ALA A 221 9.83 8.47 -14.26
CA ALA A 221 8.69 9.34 -14.03
C ALA A 221 8.84 10.10 -12.70
N ALA A 222 9.22 9.42 -11.62
CA ALA A 222 9.39 10.04 -10.31
C ALA A 222 10.47 11.13 -10.30
N VAL A 223 11.64 10.85 -10.87
CA VAL A 223 12.75 11.81 -10.98
C VAL A 223 12.34 13.01 -11.84
N LEU A 224 11.64 12.78 -12.96
CA LEU A 224 11.14 13.85 -13.80
C LEU A 224 10.09 14.72 -13.08
N LEU A 225 9.15 14.13 -12.35
CA LEU A 225 8.14 14.87 -11.60
C LEU A 225 8.77 15.71 -10.50
N HIS A 226 9.79 15.19 -9.80
CA HIS A 226 10.59 15.95 -8.84
C HIS A 226 11.31 17.12 -9.51
N LEU A 227 11.94 16.90 -10.67
CA LEU A 227 12.56 17.95 -11.47
C LEU A 227 11.55 19.05 -11.84
N LEU A 228 10.37 18.67 -12.32
CA LEU A 228 9.31 19.62 -12.70
C LEU A 228 8.75 20.40 -11.50
N LYS A 229 8.68 19.78 -10.32
CA LYS A 229 8.33 20.45 -9.05
C LYS A 229 9.39 21.49 -8.69
N ARG A 230 10.67 21.10 -8.73
CA ARG A 230 11.81 21.99 -8.47
C ARG A 230 11.89 23.16 -9.46
N LYS A 231 11.54 22.95 -10.74
CA LYS A 231 11.44 24.03 -11.75
C LYS A 231 10.37 25.08 -11.40
N LYS A 232 9.30 24.69 -10.70
CA LYS A 232 8.22 25.61 -10.30
C LYS A 232 8.56 26.38 -9.02
N GLU A 233 9.47 25.86 -8.19
CA GLU A 233 9.95 26.51 -6.97
C GLU A 233 10.87 27.70 -7.34
N ARG A 234 10.51 28.90 -6.87
CA ARG A 234 10.91 30.21 -7.44
C ARG A 234 12.39 30.61 -7.27
N ASP A 235 13.23 29.81 -6.62
CA ASP A 235 14.63 30.14 -6.31
C ASP A 235 15.65 29.76 -7.40
N VAL A 236 15.25 29.07 -8.47
CA VAL A 236 16.15 28.76 -9.62
C VAL A 236 16.06 29.83 -10.72
N LYS A 237 15.98 31.11 -10.34
CA LYS A 237 16.04 32.21 -11.31
C LYS A 237 17.50 32.57 -11.60
N LYS A 238 18.03 31.92 -12.65
CA LYS A 238 19.21 32.23 -13.49
C LYS A 238 20.44 31.33 -13.37
N ALA A 239 20.67 30.59 -12.29
CA ALA A 239 21.77 29.62 -12.21
C ALA A 239 21.21 28.19 -12.15
N GLY A 240 21.48 27.37 -13.18
CA GLY A 240 21.08 25.96 -13.22
C GLY A 240 19.82 25.63 -14.06
N ALA A 241 19.18 26.63 -14.68
CA ALA A 241 18.04 26.40 -15.58
C ALA A 241 18.42 25.54 -16.81
N GLU A 242 19.56 25.85 -17.43
CA GLU A 242 20.11 25.06 -18.54
C GLU A 242 20.43 23.62 -18.13
N THR A 243 21.03 23.42 -16.95
CA THR A 243 21.30 22.07 -16.40
C THR A 243 20.01 21.27 -16.18
N LEU A 244 18.97 21.91 -15.65
CA LEU A 244 17.66 21.29 -15.46
C LEU A 244 16.97 20.96 -16.78
N GLU A 245 17.07 21.83 -17.79
CA GLU A 245 16.53 21.57 -19.14
C GLU A 245 17.28 20.44 -19.84
N LYS A 246 18.61 20.41 -19.74
CA LYS A 246 19.43 19.33 -20.26
C LYS A 246 19.05 17.98 -19.63
N LEU A 247 18.99 17.93 -18.29
CA LEU A 247 18.62 16.71 -17.58
C LEU A 247 17.19 16.26 -17.91
N GLU A 248 16.24 17.20 -18.01
CA GLU A 248 14.88 16.90 -18.46
C GLU A 248 14.88 16.27 -19.86
N GLY A 249 15.61 16.83 -20.81
CA GLY A 249 15.75 16.28 -22.16
C GLY A 249 16.31 14.86 -22.15
N GLN A 250 17.39 14.63 -21.41
CA GLN A 250 18.04 13.31 -21.27
C GLN A 250 17.10 12.27 -20.63
N LEU A 251 16.35 12.64 -19.58
CA LEU A 251 15.36 11.75 -18.95
C LEU A 251 14.24 11.38 -19.91
N ARG A 252 13.71 12.35 -20.67
CA ARG A 252 12.63 12.13 -21.65
C ARG A 252 13.08 11.25 -22.81
N GLU A 253 14.28 11.49 -23.33
CA GLU A 253 14.86 10.69 -24.41
C GLU A 253 15.12 9.25 -23.97
N ARG A 254 15.73 9.07 -22.78
CA ARG A 254 16.00 7.73 -22.24
C ARG A 254 14.71 6.97 -21.95
N ALA A 255 13.72 7.61 -21.33
CA ALA A 255 12.42 7.00 -21.08
C ALA A 255 11.69 6.64 -22.39
N GLY A 256 11.76 7.50 -23.42
CA GLY A 256 11.20 7.23 -24.74
C GLY A 256 11.84 6.01 -25.41
N THR A 257 13.17 5.90 -25.35
CA THR A 257 13.92 4.74 -25.87
C THR A 257 13.56 3.44 -25.15
N LEU A 258 13.33 3.51 -23.83
CA LEU A 258 12.97 2.37 -22.99
C LEU A 258 11.46 2.05 -22.99
N GLY A 259 10.63 2.88 -23.62
CA GLY A 259 9.17 2.71 -23.61
C GLY A 259 8.53 2.97 -22.24
N LEU A 260 9.16 3.76 -21.37
CA LEU A 260 8.67 4.06 -20.03
C LEU A 260 7.68 5.23 -20.06
N SER A 261 6.56 5.08 -19.34
CA SER A 261 5.58 6.14 -19.14
C SER A 261 6.16 7.25 -18.26
N LEU A 262 5.93 8.51 -18.61
CA LEU A 262 6.32 9.66 -17.77
C LEU A 262 5.12 10.35 -17.10
N ASP A 263 3.94 9.72 -17.18
CA ASP A 263 2.72 10.22 -16.54
C ASP A 263 2.82 10.14 -15.02
N GLN A 264 2.35 11.19 -14.32
CA GLN A 264 2.18 11.15 -12.86
C GLN A 264 1.25 10.01 -12.41
N LYS A 265 0.26 9.67 -13.24
CA LYS A 265 -0.73 8.63 -12.96
C LYS A 265 -0.96 7.77 -14.21
N SER A 266 -0.20 6.68 -14.31
CA SER A 266 -0.26 5.77 -15.44
C SER A 266 -1.56 4.96 -15.50
N LYS A 267 -1.76 4.24 -16.60
CA LYS A 267 -2.89 3.31 -16.76
C LYS A 267 -2.86 2.19 -15.72
N ALA A 268 -1.69 1.64 -15.43
CA ALA A 268 -1.52 0.57 -14.43
C ALA A 268 -1.89 1.08 -13.02
N MET A 269 -1.44 2.28 -12.65
CA MET A 269 -1.80 2.90 -11.37
C MET A 269 -3.31 3.13 -11.23
N LYS A 270 -3.98 3.59 -12.29
CA LYS A 270 -5.45 3.75 -12.29
C LYS A 270 -6.19 2.41 -12.19
N GLN A 271 -5.63 1.33 -12.75
CA GLN A 271 -6.19 -0.01 -12.58
C GLN A 271 -6.00 -0.51 -11.16
N ARG A 272 -4.84 -0.24 -10.55
CA ARG A 272 -4.56 -0.54 -9.14
C ARG A 272 -5.51 0.22 -8.21
N ASP A 273 -5.75 1.52 -8.45
CA ASP A 273 -6.70 2.32 -7.65
C ASP A 273 -8.10 1.72 -7.59
N ARG A 274 -8.55 1.03 -8.64
CA ARG A 274 -9.86 0.35 -8.65
C ARG A 274 -9.92 -0.88 -7.74
N LYS A 275 -8.76 -1.42 -7.35
CA LYS A 275 -8.60 -2.55 -6.44
C LYS A 275 -8.26 -2.11 -5.01
N VAL A 276 -8.06 -0.80 -4.79
CA VAL A 276 -7.81 -0.25 -3.46
C VAL A 276 -9.10 -0.35 -2.66
N VAL A 277 -9.05 -1.03 -1.53
CA VAL A 277 -10.23 -1.23 -0.67
C VAL A 277 -10.40 -0.08 0.33
N THR A 278 -9.31 0.54 0.76
CA THR A 278 -9.29 1.75 1.61
C THR A 278 -7.98 2.49 1.43
N LYS A 279 -7.98 3.81 1.69
CA LYS A 279 -6.81 4.68 1.54
C LYS A 279 -5.81 4.61 2.68
N THR A 280 -6.29 4.24 3.88
CA THR A 280 -5.60 4.35 5.17
C THR A 280 -5.06 5.78 5.41
N PHE A 281 -4.43 6.00 6.55
CA PHE A 281 -3.87 7.31 6.90
C PHE A 281 -2.80 7.79 5.93
N HIS A 282 -1.93 6.91 5.43
CA HIS A 282 -0.85 7.29 4.50
C HIS A 282 -1.34 7.64 3.09
N SER A 283 -2.63 7.47 2.78
CA SER A 283 -3.27 7.82 1.49
C SER A 283 -2.82 7.01 0.27
N ALA A 284 -1.76 6.21 0.39
CA ALA A 284 -1.33 5.28 -0.64
C ALA A 284 -2.39 4.21 -0.97
N GLY A 285 -3.22 3.86 0.02
CA GLY A 285 -4.24 2.80 -0.06
C GLY A 285 -3.69 1.39 -0.01
N ILE A 286 -4.51 0.46 0.46
CA ILE A 286 -4.18 -0.97 0.55
C ILE A 286 -5.00 -1.77 -0.48
N VAL A 287 -4.37 -2.82 -1.00
CA VAL A 287 -5.00 -3.78 -1.91
C VAL A 287 -4.97 -5.14 -1.24
N VAL A 288 -6.12 -5.80 -1.17
CA VAL A 288 -6.26 -7.19 -0.69
C VAL A 288 -7.10 -7.99 -1.70
N PRO A 289 -6.96 -9.32 -1.76
CA PRO A 289 -7.86 -10.15 -2.55
C PRO A 289 -9.29 -9.98 -2.02
N VAL A 290 -10.23 -9.66 -2.91
CA VAL A 290 -11.68 -9.65 -2.62
C VAL A 290 -12.35 -10.57 -3.62
N ASP A 291 -13.11 -11.53 -3.13
CA ASP A 291 -13.80 -12.50 -3.96
C ASP A 291 -15.11 -11.92 -4.57
N LYS A 292 -15.81 -12.75 -5.33
CA LYS A 292 -17.08 -12.39 -5.98
C LYS A 292 -18.26 -12.18 -5.01
N ASN A 293 -18.09 -12.52 -3.74
CA ASN A 293 -19.08 -12.35 -2.67
C ASN A 293 -18.68 -11.21 -1.72
N ASP A 294 -17.72 -10.37 -2.13
CA ASP A 294 -17.15 -9.28 -1.34
C ASP A 294 -16.40 -9.74 -0.07
N VAL A 295 -15.92 -10.99 -0.03
CA VAL A 295 -15.09 -11.52 1.06
C VAL A 295 -13.62 -11.20 0.80
N GLY A 296 -12.97 -10.59 1.79
CA GLY A 296 -11.56 -10.20 1.82
C GLY A 296 -11.31 -8.88 2.58
N TYR A 297 -12.31 -8.01 2.66
CA TYR A 297 -12.24 -6.72 3.34
C TYR A 297 -13.60 -6.28 3.89
N ARG A 298 -13.58 -5.72 5.10
CA ARG A 298 -14.67 -4.94 5.66
C ARG A 298 -14.12 -3.70 6.35
N GLU A 299 -14.92 -2.64 6.36
CA GLU A 299 -14.55 -1.34 6.94
C GLU A 299 -14.41 -1.40 8.46
N LEU A 300 -13.58 -0.52 9.02
CA LEU A 300 -13.53 -0.27 10.45
C LEU A 300 -14.85 0.35 10.94
N PRO A 301 -15.28 0.08 12.20
CA PRO A 301 -16.46 0.72 12.77
C PRO A 301 -16.27 2.21 13.07
N GLN A 302 -15.09 2.77 12.77
CA GLN A 302 -14.72 4.16 12.97
C GLN A 302 -14.26 4.76 11.65
N THR A 303 -14.68 5.99 11.38
CA THR A 303 -14.08 6.80 10.31
C THR A 303 -12.63 7.17 10.65
N ASP A 304 -11.80 7.51 9.65
CA ASP A 304 -10.43 7.98 9.87
C ASP A 304 -10.35 9.11 10.91
N ALA A 305 -11.29 10.07 10.83
CA ALA A 305 -11.34 11.19 11.76
C ALA A 305 -11.70 10.74 13.19
N GLY A 306 -12.60 9.74 13.31
CA GLY A 306 -12.93 9.11 14.58
C GLY A 306 -11.74 8.36 15.17
N LEU A 307 -11.07 7.54 14.37
CA LEU A 307 -9.89 6.79 14.79
C LEU A 307 -8.74 7.72 15.21
N LYS A 308 -8.50 8.82 14.47
CA LYS A 308 -7.51 9.85 14.87
C LYS A 308 -7.84 10.49 16.22
N LYS A 309 -9.13 10.75 16.51
CA LYS A 309 -9.56 11.28 17.82
C LYS A 309 -9.31 10.27 18.94
N ILE A 310 -9.61 8.98 18.72
CA ILE A 310 -9.33 7.91 19.68
C ILE A 310 -7.82 7.83 19.95
N CYS A 311 -7.01 7.81 18.89
CA CYS A 311 -5.55 7.78 19.02
C CYS A 311 -5.01 8.99 19.78
N LYS A 312 -5.54 10.18 19.50
CA LYS A 312 -5.20 11.42 20.21
C LYS A 312 -5.50 11.32 21.71
N ALA A 313 -6.70 10.86 22.08
CA ALA A 313 -7.09 10.69 23.48
C ALA A 313 -6.16 9.73 24.25
N ILE A 314 -5.68 8.67 23.58
CA ILE A 314 -4.74 7.71 24.18
C ILE A 314 -3.36 8.35 24.41
N VAL A 315 -2.83 9.05 23.40
CA VAL A 315 -1.49 9.65 23.46
C VAL A 315 -1.44 10.82 24.44
N GLU A 316 -2.50 11.61 24.52
CA GLU A 316 -2.58 12.81 25.38
C GLU A 316 -3.16 12.53 26.78
N ALA A 317 -3.48 11.28 27.12
CA ALA A 317 -3.96 10.91 28.46
C ALA A 317 -2.93 11.26 29.54
N ASN A 318 -3.40 11.81 30.68
CA ASN A 318 -2.53 12.34 31.74
C ASN A 318 -2.03 11.27 32.72
N SER A 319 -2.64 10.09 32.71
CA SER A 319 -2.22 8.94 33.52
C SER A 319 -2.39 7.62 32.77
N ASP A 320 -1.76 6.57 33.28
CA ASP A 320 -1.87 5.23 32.71
C ASP A 320 -3.29 4.67 32.88
N GLU A 321 -3.99 4.99 33.97
CA GLU A 321 -5.39 4.59 34.19
C GLU A 321 -6.34 5.24 33.18
N GLU A 322 -6.15 6.54 32.89
CA GLU A 322 -6.90 7.23 31.84
C GLU A 322 -6.60 6.63 30.48
N ARG A 323 -5.33 6.33 30.21
CA ARG A 323 -4.91 5.74 28.94
C ARG A 323 -5.50 4.35 28.73
N ILE A 324 -5.51 3.49 29.75
CA ILE A 324 -6.12 2.16 29.69
C ILE A 324 -7.61 2.26 29.35
N LYS A 325 -8.33 3.22 29.94
CA LYS A 325 -9.74 3.48 29.61
C LYS A 325 -9.89 3.97 28.17
N ALA A 326 -9.04 4.90 27.72
CA ALA A 326 -9.04 5.42 26.36
C ALA A 326 -8.71 4.35 25.29
N PHE A 327 -8.03 3.26 25.67
CA PHE A 327 -7.80 2.09 24.81
C PHE A 327 -9.05 1.23 24.57
N GLY A 328 -10.12 1.39 25.33
CA GLY A 328 -11.36 0.59 25.21
C GLY A 328 -11.86 0.44 23.76
N PRO A 329 -12.04 1.53 22.99
CA PRO A 329 -12.46 1.46 21.60
C PRO A 329 -11.48 0.69 20.69
N ILE A 330 -10.16 0.79 20.93
CA ILE A 330 -9.16 0.01 20.17
C ILE A 330 -9.32 -1.49 20.47
N GLN A 331 -9.57 -1.87 21.73
CA GLN A 331 -9.78 -3.28 22.10
C GLN A 331 -11.05 -3.86 21.48
N GLU A 332 -12.13 -3.09 21.41
CA GLU A 332 -13.33 -3.49 20.68
C GLU A 332 -13.04 -3.69 19.18
N MET A 333 -12.29 -2.78 18.54
CA MET A 333 -11.89 -2.95 17.15
C MET A 333 -11.00 -4.17 16.92
N ILE A 334 -10.07 -4.48 17.84
CA ILE A 334 -9.28 -5.72 17.76
C ILE A 334 -10.18 -6.94 17.82
N THR A 335 -11.22 -6.92 18.66
CA THR A 335 -12.20 -8.01 18.75
C THR A 335 -12.94 -8.19 17.43
N PHE A 336 -13.39 -7.10 16.80
CA PHE A 336 -14.01 -7.17 15.47
C PHE A 336 -13.05 -7.64 14.39
N VAL A 337 -11.77 -7.27 14.46
CA VAL A 337 -10.73 -7.78 13.56
C VAL A 337 -10.58 -9.30 13.70
N GLN A 338 -10.68 -9.87 14.90
CA GLN A 338 -10.66 -11.33 15.05
C GLN A 338 -11.86 -12.00 14.36
N PHE A 339 -13.08 -11.47 14.55
CA PHE A 339 -14.25 -11.96 13.81
C PHE A 339 -14.09 -11.82 12.29
N ALA A 340 -13.52 -10.70 11.83
CA ALA A 340 -13.22 -10.49 10.42
C ALA A 340 -12.22 -11.53 9.90
N ASN A 341 -11.17 -11.84 10.65
CA ASN A 341 -10.20 -12.86 10.29
C ASN A 341 -10.82 -14.26 10.20
N ASP A 342 -11.69 -14.64 11.15
CA ASP A 342 -12.41 -15.92 11.10
C ASP A 342 -13.32 -16.02 9.86
N GLU A 343 -13.84 -14.88 9.40
CA GLU A 343 -14.69 -14.73 8.22
C GLU A 343 -13.90 -14.38 6.94
N CYS A 344 -12.57 -14.50 6.96
CA CYS A 344 -11.63 -14.25 5.86
C CYS A 344 -11.52 -12.78 5.36
N ASP A 345 -12.01 -11.81 6.12
CA ASP A 345 -11.89 -10.38 5.86
C ASP A 345 -10.59 -9.78 6.45
N TYR A 346 -9.46 -10.34 6.03
CA TYR A 346 -8.13 -9.99 6.56
C TYR A 346 -7.74 -8.52 6.36
N GLY A 347 -8.35 -7.84 5.39
CA GLY A 347 -8.09 -6.43 5.11
C GLY A 347 -8.47 -5.48 6.24
N MET A 348 -9.42 -5.85 7.13
CA MET A 348 -9.83 -4.99 8.25
C MET A 348 -8.69 -4.84 9.28
N GLY A 349 -8.04 -5.95 9.65
CA GLY A 349 -6.89 -5.93 10.54
C GLY A 349 -5.71 -5.19 9.92
N TYR A 350 -5.50 -5.40 8.62
CA TYR A 350 -4.46 -4.72 7.86
C TYR A 350 -4.63 -3.19 7.89
N GLU A 351 -5.84 -2.68 7.63
CA GLU A 351 -6.17 -1.25 7.73
C GLU A 351 -5.91 -0.69 9.12
N LEU A 352 -6.49 -1.30 10.17
CA LEU A 352 -6.33 -0.83 11.55
C LEU A 352 -4.85 -0.75 11.95
N GLY A 353 -4.09 -1.79 11.62
CA GLY A 353 -2.69 -1.87 11.95
C GLY A 353 -1.86 -0.80 11.24
N ILE A 354 -2.14 -0.54 9.96
CA ILE A 354 -1.47 0.51 9.17
C ILE A 354 -1.82 1.89 9.71
N ASP A 355 -3.08 2.17 10.04
CA ASP A 355 -3.49 3.46 10.58
C ASP A 355 -2.82 3.78 11.92
N LEU A 356 -2.74 2.79 12.80
CA LEU A 356 -2.00 2.92 14.07
C LEU A 356 -0.50 3.08 13.85
N PHE A 357 0.08 2.38 12.87
CA PHE A 357 1.48 2.55 12.48
C PHE A 357 1.75 3.97 11.97
N CYS A 358 0.87 4.51 11.12
CA CYS A 358 0.94 5.86 10.60
C CYS A 358 0.74 6.91 11.69
N TYR A 359 -0.09 6.66 12.71
CA TYR A 359 -0.23 7.60 13.82
C TYR A 359 1.09 7.81 14.58
N GLY A 360 1.96 6.80 14.61
CA GLY A 360 3.37 6.96 14.99
C GLY A 360 3.67 6.96 16.49
N SER A 361 2.69 6.73 17.37
CA SER A 361 2.94 6.67 18.80
C SER A 361 3.41 5.29 19.27
N HIS A 362 4.42 5.27 20.14
CA HIS A 362 4.97 4.04 20.72
C HIS A 362 3.95 3.26 21.54
N TYR A 363 2.91 3.90 22.08
CA TYR A 363 1.80 3.24 22.80
C TYR A 363 1.08 2.21 21.93
N PHE A 364 1.09 2.37 20.61
CA PHE A 364 0.43 1.44 19.69
C PHE A 364 1.32 0.28 19.25
N HIS A 365 2.62 0.30 19.51
CA HIS A 365 3.55 -0.73 19.00
C HIS A 365 3.15 -2.15 19.40
N LYS A 366 2.60 -2.35 20.61
CA LYS A 366 2.12 -3.67 21.05
C LYS A 366 0.92 -4.14 20.22
N VAL A 367 -0.04 -3.26 19.97
CA VAL A 367 -1.23 -3.57 19.15
C VAL A 367 -0.83 -3.82 17.70
N ILE A 368 0.06 -2.98 17.14
CA ILE A 368 0.54 -3.13 15.77
C ILE A 368 1.23 -4.50 15.59
N ARG A 369 2.09 -4.92 16.54
CA ARG A 369 2.73 -6.25 16.53
C ARG A 369 1.75 -7.41 16.64
N GLN A 370 0.58 -7.20 17.25
CA GLN A 370 -0.45 -8.23 17.31
C GLN A 370 -1.23 -8.33 15.99
N VAL A 371 -1.57 -7.19 15.39
CA VAL A 371 -2.52 -7.13 14.27
C VAL A 371 -1.84 -7.28 12.91
N LEU A 372 -0.77 -6.54 12.64
CA LEU A 372 -0.19 -6.49 11.29
C LEU A 372 0.55 -7.78 10.88
N PRO A 373 1.43 -8.38 11.71
CA PRO A 373 2.07 -9.65 11.34
C PRO A 373 1.04 -10.75 11.04
N MET A 374 -0.04 -10.81 11.81
CA MET A 374 -1.16 -11.72 11.57
C MET A 374 -1.85 -11.43 10.23
N ALA A 375 -2.21 -10.17 9.96
CA ALA A 375 -2.84 -9.78 8.71
C ALA A 375 -1.95 -10.09 7.49
N TYR A 376 -0.65 -9.78 7.57
CA TYR A 376 0.31 -10.13 6.52
C TYR A 376 0.42 -11.64 6.32
N SER A 377 0.44 -12.44 7.39
CA SER A 377 0.51 -13.89 7.28
C SER A 377 -0.73 -14.47 6.59
N LEU A 378 -1.93 -14.03 7.00
CA LEU A 378 -3.20 -14.46 6.38
C LEU A 378 -3.31 -14.03 4.92
N LEU A 379 -2.70 -12.90 4.54
CA LEU A 379 -2.60 -12.41 3.16
C LEU A 379 -1.44 -13.04 2.36
N ASN A 380 -0.69 -13.98 2.94
CA ASN A 380 0.53 -14.58 2.37
C ASN A 380 1.62 -13.54 2.01
N ARG A 381 1.86 -12.58 2.89
CA ARG A 381 2.86 -11.49 2.76
C ARG A 381 3.90 -11.54 3.88
N ASN A 382 4.37 -12.74 4.25
CA ASN A 382 5.17 -12.97 5.46
C ASN A 382 6.39 -12.05 5.57
N LEU A 383 7.08 -11.74 4.45
CA LEU A 383 8.21 -10.82 4.44
C LEU A 383 7.86 -9.42 5.01
N PHE A 384 6.66 -8.90 4.73
CA PHE A 384 6.22 -7.63 5.30
C PHE A 384 6.04 -7.69 6.83
N GLY A 385 5.64 -8.84 7.36
CA GLY A 385 5.65 -9.11 8.80
C GLY A 385 7.05 -9.03 9.40
N GLU A 386 8.03 -9.70 8.78
CA GLU A 386 9.44 -9.69 9.23
C GLU A 386 10.03 -8.27 9.21
N ILE A 387 9.76 -7.51 8.15
CA ILE A 387 10.18 -6.11 8.00
C ILE A 387 9.56 -5.27 9.11
N LEU A 388 8.25 -5.41 9.35
CA LEU A 388 7.55 -4.65 10.36
C LEU A 388 8.09 -4.93 11.77
N GLU A 389 8.30 -6.18 12.14
CA GLU A 389 8.82 -6.55 13.45
C GLU A 389 10.21 -5.96 13.69
N SER A 390 11.08 -6.07 12.68
CA SER A 390 12.41 -5.46 12.68
C SER A 390 12.29 -3.94 12.82
N HIS A 391 11.37 -3.31 12.07
CA HIS A 391 11.19 -1.88 12.06
C HIS A 391 10.68 -1.38 13.42
N LEU A 392 9.60 -1.95 13.98
CA LEU A 392 9.06 -1.55 15.28
C LEU A 392 10.04 -1.75 16.44
N SER A 393 11.00 -2.66 16.32
CA SER A 393 12.03 -2.91 17.33
C SER A 393 13.16 -1.89 17.31
N LYS A 394 13.38 -1.22 16.16
CA LYS A 394 14.45 -0.24 15.95
C LYS A 394 13.94 1.03 15.26
N ARG A 395 12.67 1.39 15.49
CA ARG A 395 11.99 2.48 14.80
C ARG A 395 12.57 3.80 15.29
N SER A 396 13.38 4.44 14.45
CA SER A 396 14.15 5.63 14.79
C SER A 396 13.89 6.75 13.77
N HIS A 397 14.09 7.99 14.22
CA HIS A 397 14.15 9.15 13.33
C HIS A 397 15.58 9.41 12.80
N ASP A 398 16.57 8.84 13.46
CA ASP A 398 18.00 9.03 13.23
C ASP A 398 18.67 7.68 12.87
N ASP A 399 19.90 7.72 12.35
CA ASP A 399 20.74 6.54 12.08
C ASP A 399 20.12 5.50 11.12
N LEU A 400 19.49 5.99 10.05
CA LEU A 400 18.84 5.14 9.04
C LEU A 400 19.85 4.44 8.12
N ASP A 401 21.09 4.92 8.06
CA ASP A 401 22.16 4.30 7.30
C ASP A 401 22.73 3.09 8.05
N GLN A 402 22.34 1.90 7.60
CA GLN A 402 22.82 0.64 8.17
C GLN A 402 24.20 0.22 7.65
N LEU A 403 24.72 0.86 6.60
CA LEU A 403 25.97 0.47 5.95
C LEU A 403 27.20 1.24 6.47
N SER A 404 27.04 2.51 6.86
CA SER A 404 28.15 3.37 7.31
C SER A 404 28.56 3.21 8.78
N SER A 405 27.81 2.42 9.56
CA SER A 405 28.03 2.22 11.01
C SER A 405 28.86 1.00 11.36
#